data_AF-A0A127JZZ5-F1
#
_entry.id   AF-A0A127JZZ5-F1
#
_cell.length_a   1.000
_cell.length_b   1.000
_cell.length_c   1.000
_cell.angle_alpha   90.00
_cell.angle_beta   90.00
_cell.angle_gamma   90.00
#
_symmetry.space_group_name_H-M   'P 1'
#
loop_
_entity.id
_entity.type
_entity.pdbx_description
1 polymer ?
#
loop_
_entity_poly.entity_id
_entity_poly.type
_entity_poly.pdbx_seq_one_letter_code
_entity_poly.pdbx_strand_id
1 'polypeptide(L)' 'MSQPKTKLSRRTLFAGAGTAGAVAAAATLLPGVVQDTASAPEMKQPPEKGGGYQLTEHVKRYYKSTLV' A
#
# COMPACT_ATOMS: atom_id res chain seq x y z
N MET A 1 46.21 28.15 -21.34
CA MET A 1 45.93 26.87 -20.64
C MET A 1 44.43 26.62 -20.69
N SER A 2 43.97 25.74 -21.58
CA SER A 2 42.53 25.48 -21.76
C SER A 2 42.09 24.34 -20.83
N GLN A 3 41.15 24.63 -19.93
CA GLN A 3 40.57 23.68 -18.98
C GLN A 3 39.70 22.65 -19.73
N PRO A 4 39.84 21.33 -19.47
CA PRO A 4 38.92 20.35 -20.02
C PRO A 4 37.57 20.47 -19.30
N LYS A 5 36.59 21.09 -19.96
CA LYS A 5 35.21 21.17 -19.47
C LYS A 5 34.58 19.79 -19.62
N THR A 6 34.63 18.99 -18.55
CA THR A 6 33.99 17.67 -18.48
C THR A 6 32.50 17.83 -18.81
N LYS A 7 32.11 17.43 -20.03
CA LYS A 7 30.71 17.45 -20.46
C LYS A 7 29.98 16.36 -19.68
N LEU A 8 29.31 16.74 -18.61
CA LEU A 8 28.37 15.86 -17.94
C LEU A 8 27.31 15.41 -18.95
N SER A 9 27.26 14.09 -19.19
CA SER A 9 26.31 13.52 -20.12
C SER A 9 24.91 13.64 -19.50
N ARG A 10 24.03 14.41 -20.16
CA ARG A 10 22.63 14.53 -19.75
C ARG A 10 21.98 13.15 -19.57
N ARG A 11 22.39 12.16 -20.38
CA ARG A 11 21.90 10.78 -20.33
C ARG A 11 22.27 10.05 -19.03
N THR A 12 23.46 10.28 -18.48
CA THR A 12 23.86 9.63 -17.21
C THR A 12 23.17 10.27 -16.02
N LEU A 13 22.94 11.59 -16.08
CA LEU A 13 22.16 12.30 -15.07
C LEU A 13 20.71 11.83 -15.05
N PHE A 14 20.06 11.70 -16.21
CA PHE A 14 18.68 11.20 -16.29
C PHE A 14 18.57 9.70 -15.97
N ALA A 15 19.57 8.88 -16.33
CA ALA A 15 19.60 7.47 -15.94
C ALA A 15 19.70 7.30 -14.41
N GLY A 16 20.51 8.13 -13.73
CA GLY A 16 20.60 8.10 -12.27
C GLY A 16 19.33 8.65 -11.59
N ALA A 17 18.83 9.80 -12.02
CA ALA A 17 17.64 10.42 -11.44
C ALA A 17 16.36 9.61 -11.70
N GLY A 18 16.22 9.04 -12.89
CA GLY A 18 15.02 8.28 -13.29
C GLY A 18 14.88 6.96 -12.52
N THR A 19 15.98 6.24 -12.28
CA THR A 19 15.97 4.99 -11.51
C THR A 19 15.63 5.24 -10.04
N ALA A 20 16.23 6.27 -9.43
CA ALA A 20 15.90 6.67 -8.06
C ALA A 20 14.43 7.10 -7.91
N GLY A 21 13.90 7.87 -8.88
CA GLY A 21 12.50 8.29 -8.90
C GLY A 21 11.51 7.13 -9.05
N ALA A 22 11.82 6.14 -9.91
CA ALA A 22 10.98 4.96 -10.10
C ALA A 22 10.90 4.08 -8.84
N VAL A 23 12.03 3.87 -8.15
CA VAL A 23 12.07 3.12 -6.89
C VAL A 23 11.31 3.86 -5.79
N ALA A 24 11.48 5.18 -5.69
CA ALA A 24 10.73 5.98 -4.72
C ALA A 24 9.22 5.94 -4.99
N ALA A 25 8.78 6.09 -6.24
CA ALA A 25 7.37 5.98 -6.61
C ALA A 25 6.80 4.59 -6.31
N ALA A 26 7.52 3.52 -6.63
CA ALA A 26 7.12 2.16 -6.26
C ALA A 26 6.99 2.00 -4.74
N ALA A 27 7.95 2.52 -3.96
CA ALA A 27 7.89 2.51 -2.50
C ALA A 27 6.71 3.33 -1.93
N THR A 28 6.27 4.39 -2.62
CA THR A 28 5.05 5.13 -2.22
C THR A 28 3.74 4.41 -2.53
N LEU A 29 3.76 3.34 -3.34
CA LEU A 29 2.60 2.47 -3.57
C LEU A 29 2.56 1.27 -2.60
N LEU A 30 3.67 0.95 -1.93
CA LEU A 30 3.71 -0.03 -0.85
C LEU A 30 2.90 0.29 0.42
N PRO A 31 2.54 1.54 0.79
CA PRO A 31 1.78 1.83 2.02
C PRO A 31 0.37 1.20 2.03
N GLY A 32 -0.12 0.72 0.87
CA GLY A 32 -1.38 -0.03 0.75
C GLY A 32 -1.22 -1.56 0.70
N VAL A 33 0.01 -2.08 0.71
CA VAL A 33 0.30 -3.52 0.78
C VAL A 33 0.50 -4.00 2.23
N VAL A 34 0.25 -3.12 3.20
CA VAL A 34 -0.46 -3.58 4.40
C VAL A 34 -1.94 -3.67 4.02
N GLN A 35 -2.25 -4.58 3.08
CA GLN A 35 -3.57 -5.18 3.06
C GLN A 35 -3.79 -5.63 4.48
N ASP A 36 -4.90 -5.19 5.08
CA ASP A 36 -5.51 -5.83 6.24
C ASP A 36 -5.10 -7.29 6.19
N THR A 37 -4.15 -7.68 7.04
CA THR A 37 -4.06 -9.07 7.43
C THR A 37 -5.42 -9.28 8.04
N ALA A 38 -6.37 -9.76 7.24
CA ALA A 38 -7.64 -10.25 7.71
C ALA A 38 -7.20 -11.25 8.76
N SER A 39 -7.23 -10.80 10.02
CA SER A 39 -6.65 -11.52 11.13
C SER A 39 -7.26 -12.90 10.99
N ALA A 40 -6.40 -13.91 10.78
CA ALA A 40 -6.86 -15.29 10.67
C ALA A 40 -7.90 -15.45 11.77
N PRO A 41 -9.15 -15.84 11.45
CA PRO A 41 -10.26 -15.68 12.39
C PRO A 41 -9.87 -16.41 13.64
N GLU A 42 -9.47 -15.65 14.66
CA GLU A 42 -9.09 -16.21 15.93
C GLU A 42 -10.35 -16.94 16.37
N MET A 43 -10.21 -18.25 16.62
CA MET A 43 -11.34 -19.12 16.86
C MET A 43 -12.01 -18.64 18.16
N LYS A 44 -12.97 -17.73 17.99
CA LYS A 44 -13.57 -16.97 19.08
C LYS A 44 -14.25 -18.00 19.95
N GLN A 45 -13.82 -18.08 21.21
CA GLN A 45 -14.38 -19.04 22.16
C GLN A 45 -15.91 -18.92 22.13
N PRO A 46 -16.63 -20.04 22.08
CA PRO A 46 -18.07 -20.00 21.99
C PRO A 46 -18.63 -19.22 23.19
N PRO A 47 -19.44 -18.18 22.95
CA PRO A 47 -19.96 -17.32 24.02
C PRO A 47 -20.95 -18.09 24.88
N GLU A 48 -20.77 -18.05 26.20
CA GLU A 48 -21.53 -18.87 27.16
C GLU A 48 -23.04 -18.57 27.19
N LYS A 49 -23.47 -17.41 26.71
CA LYS A 49 -24.88 -16.97 26.72
C LYS A 49 -25.32 -16.31 25.42
N GLY A 50 -25.03 -16.96 24.29
CA GLY A 50 -25.48 -16.52 22.98
C GLY A 50 -24.71 -15.29 22.50
N GLY A 51 -23.76 -15.51 21.61
CA GLY A 51 -23.01 -14.45 20.95
C GLY A 51 -23.96 -13.66 20.07
N GLY A 52 -24.20 -12.40 20.43
CA GLY A 52 -25.02 -11.49 19.66
C GLY A 52 -24.51 -11.28 18.22
N TYR A 53 -25.10 -10.31 17.54
CA TYR A 53 -24.78 -10.03 16.14
C TYR A 53 -23.29 -9.67 15.96
N GLN A 54 -22.64 -10.36 15.04
CA GLN A 54 -21.28 -10.05 14.63
C GLN A 54 -21.29 -9.30 13.31
N LEU A 55 -20.49 -8.23 13.23
CA LEU A 55 -20.29 -7.51 11.98
C LEU A 55 -19.42 -8.35 11.04
N THR A 56 -20.06 -8.98 10.05
CA THR A 56 -19.39 -9.74 9.00
C THR A 56 -19.25 -8.90 7.73
N GLU A 57 -18.38 -9.36 6.82
CA GLU A 57 -18.25 -8.76 5.49
C GLU A 57 -19.56 -8.77 4.69
N HIS A 58 -20.43 -9.76 4.92
CA HIS A 58 -21.75 -9.80 4.31
C HIS A 58 -22.63 -8.62 4.75
N VAL A 59 -22.70 -8.36 6.07
CA VAL A 59 -23.48 -7.25 6.64
C VAL A 59 -22.94 -5.90 6.16
N LYS A 60 -21.61 -5.74 6.15
CA LYS A 60 -20.97 -4.52 5.65
C LYS A 60 -21.32 -4.27 4.17
N ARG A 61 -21.29 -5.31 3.34
CA ARG A 61 -21.60 -5.20 1.91
C ARG A 61 -23.07 -4.87 1.65
N TYR A 62 -23.98 -5.43 2.43
CA TYR A 62 -25.42 -5.16 2.32
C TYR A 62 -25.75 -3.66 2.49
N TYR A 63 -25.11 -2.99 3.46
CA TYR A 63 -25.36 -1.56 3.72
C TYR A 63 -24.43 -0.60 2.96
N LYS A 64 -23.41 -1.11 2.25
CA LYS A 64 -22.41 -0.27 1.58
C LYS A 64 -23.04 0.70 0.57
N SER A 65 -24.09 0.30 -0.12
CA SER A 65 -24.73 1.11 -1.17
C SER A 65 -25.74 2.14 -0.64
N THR A 66 -26.07 2.10 0.66
CA THR A 66 -27.06 2.99 1.28
C THR A 66 -26.43 4.09 2.13
N LEU A 67 -25.09 4.12 2.23
CA LEU A 67 -24.35 5.20 2.85
C LEU A 67 -24.16 6.31 1.81
N VAL A 68 -24.81 7.46 2.04
CA VAL A 68 -24.76 8.68 1.21
C VAL A 68 -23.66 9.60 1.72
#